data_AF-A0A7J4SU19-F1
#
_entry.id   AF-A0A7J4SU19-F1
#
_cell.length_a   1.000
_cell.length_b   1.000
_cell.length_c   1.000
_cell.angle_alpha   90.00
_cell.angle_beta   90.00
_cell.angle_gamma   90.00
#
_symmetry.space_group_name_H-M   'P 1'
#
loop_
_entity.id
_entity.type
_entity.pdbx_description
1 polymer ?
#
loop_
_entity_poly.entity_id
_entity_poly.type
_entity_poly.pdbx_seq_one_letter_code
_entity_poly.pdbx_strand_id
1 'polypeptide(L)'
;MTQTEEGVWEMPKEGAMRVPAKVFGVEPLVKMMERDRTFSQLRNVATLPGIINYAMVMPDAHEGYGFPIGGVAAFDPDNGGVVSPGGVGYDINCGVRLIKTCLSIEEVKAKTPELVKALFRNVPSGVGSKGKLRLTPDELKRAVTEGAGYVIKMGYGWDEDKDRCEEYGRLEGA
;
A
#
# COMPACT_ATOMS: atom_id res chain seq x y z
N MET A 1 26.33 4.44 5.65
CA MET A 1 25.57 3.26 5.17
C MET A 1 26.54 2.34 4.47
N THR A 2 26.43 1.05 4.70
CA THR A 2 27.33 0.04 4.12
C THR A 2 26.48 -1.02 3.44
N GLN A 3 26.89 -1.46 2.25
CA GLN A 3 26.26 -2.59 1.60
C GLN A 3 26.68 -3.88 2.31
N THR A 4 25.71 -4.62 2.84
CA THR A 4 25.96 -5.88 3.56
C THR A 4 25.82 -7.09 2.63
N GLU A 5 24.90 -7.02 1.67
CA GLU A 5 24.65 -8.04 0.65
C GLU A 5 24.28 -7.37 -0.68
N GLU A 6 24.23 -8.13 -1.78
CA GLU A 6 23.78 -7.57 -3.06
C GLU A 6 22.36 -7.01 -2.94
N GLY A 7 22.19 -5.72 -3.22
CA GLY A 7 20.90 -5.03 -3.09
C GLY A 7 20.44 -4.75 -1.65
N VAL A 8 21.26 -5.01 -0.63
CA VAL A 8 20.91 -4.76 0.79
C VAL A 8 21.96 -3.88 1.45
N TRP A 9 21.50 -2.78 2.02
CA TRP A 9 22.34 -1.80 2.70
C TRP A 9 21.86 -1.60 4.13
N GLU A 10 22.81 -1.39 5.03
CA GLU A 10 22.52 -1.11 6.43
C GLU A 10 23.01 0.29 6.82
N MET A 11 22.13 1.06 7.43
CA MET A 11 22.48 2.27 8.16
C MET A 11 22.64 1.91 9.62
N PRO A 12 23.85 2.10 10.20
CA PRO A 12 24.05 1.84 11.61
C PRO A 12 23.16 2.75 12.44
N LYS A 13 22.82 2.28 13.65
CA LYS A 13 22.09 3.07 14.63
C LYS A 13 22.92 4.30 15.02
N GLU A 14 22.37 5.49 14.82
CA GLU A 14 23.00 6.76 15.12
C GLU A 14 22.04 7.70 15.87
N GLY A 15 22.57 8.54 16.76
CA GLY A 15 21.78 9.53 17.50
C GLY A 15 20.62 8.92 18.30
N ALA A 16 19.41 9.42 18.06
CA ALA A 16 18.18 9.01 18.77
C ALA A 16 17.55 7.71 18.21
N MET A 17 18.14 7.10 17.18
CA MET A 17 17.63 5.84 16.63
C MET A 17 17.59 4.77 17.71
N ARG A 18 16.51 3.99 17.77
CA ARG A 18 16.35 2.84 18.67
C ARG A 18 16.88 1.57 18.03
N VAL A 19 16.71 1.44 16.71
CA VAL A 19 17.15 0.33 15.86
C VAL A 19 17.99 0.86 14.68
N PRO A 20 18.86 0.04 14.06
CA PRO A 20 19.46 0.36 12.74
C PRO A 20 18.38 0.44 11.64
N ALA A 21 18.76 0.82 10.43
CA ALA A 21 17.84 0.81 9.29
C ALA A 21 18.37 -0.03 8.12
N LYS A 22 17.46 -0.67 7.37
CA LYS A 22 17.76 -1.41 6.14
C LYS A 22 17.20 -0.70 4.92
N VAL A 23 18.00 -0.67 3.86
CA VAL A 23 17.63 -0.15 2.54
C VAL A 23 17.77 -1.27 1.54
N PHE A 24 16.70 -1.57 0.81
CA PHE A 24 16.71 -2.53 -0.28
C PHE A 24 16.80 -1.78 -1.61
N GLY A 25 17.73 -2.16 -2.48
CA GLY A 25 17.88 -1.57 -3.80
C GLY A 25 19.28 -1.70 -4.38
N VAL A 26 19.36 -1.74 -5.71
CA VAL A 26 20.62 -1.61 -6.44
C VAL A 26 21.17 -0.19 -6.32
N GLU A 27 22.49 -0.02 -6.45
CA GLU A 27 23.18 1.26 -6.24
C GLU A 27 22.52 2.48 -6.95
N PRO A 28 22.05 2.39 -8.21
CA PRO A 28 21.37 3.51 -8.85
C PRO A 28 20.10 3.97 -8.12
N LEU A 29 19.30 3.04 -7.59
CA LEU A 29 18.07 3.34 -6.86
C LEU A 29 18.39 3.98 -5.50
N VAL A 30 19.39 3.43 -4.81
CA VAL A 30 19.86 3.97 -3.53
C VAL A 30 20.37 5.41 -3.68
N LYS A 31 21.11 5.71 -4.76
CA LYS A 31 21.53 7.08 -5.10
C LYS A 31 20.37 8.01 -5.44
N MET A 32 19.23 7.48 -5.90
CA MET A 32 18.03 8.30 -6.10
C MET A 32 17.39 8.70 -4.77
N MET A 33 17.35 7.79 -3.79
CA MET A 33 16.83 8.06 -2.44
C MET A 33 17.66 9.12 -1.68
N GLU A 34 18.92 9.31 -2.04
CA GLU A 34 19.78 10.37 -1.49
C GLU A 34 19.38 11.79 -1.96
N ARG A 35 18.58 11.91 -3.02
CA ARG A 35 18.23 13.20 -3.63
C ARG A 35 17.13 13.95 -2.88
N ASP A 36 16.43 13.29 -1.96
CA ASP A 36 15.35 13.85 -1.17
C ASP A 36 15.51 13.50 0.33
N ARG A 37 14.44 13.66 1.12
CA ARG A 37 14.49 13.40 2.57
C ARG A 37 14.25 11.94 2.96
N THR A 38 14.23 10.98 2.03
CA THR A 38 13.94 9.56 2.30
C THR A 38 14.77 9.00 3.46
N PHE A 39 16.09 9.16 3.43
CA PHE A 39 16.96 8.62 4.48
C PHE A 39 16.82 9.37 5.82
N SER A 40 16.52 10.66 5.79
CA SER A 40 16.23 11.42 7.00
C SER A 40 14.91 10.94 7.64
N GLN A 41 13.88 10.70 6.83
CA GLN A 41 12.62 10.15 7.29
C GLN A 41 12.80 8.73 7.84
N LEU A 42 13.57 7.89 7.15
CA LEU A 42 13.89 6.53 7.62
C LEU A 42 14.59 6.54 8.99
N ARG A 43 15.58 7.42 9.18
CA ARG A 43 16.23 7.60 10.50
C ARG A 43 15.23 8.07 11.55
N ASN A 44 14.30 8.97 11.21
CA ASN A 44 13.26 9.43 12.14
C ASN A 44 12.32 8.29 12.56
N VAL A 45 11.89 7.45 11.62
CA VAL A 45 11.09 6.25 11.90
C VAL A 45 11.82 5.33 12.89
N ALA A 46 13.13 5.15 12.70
CA ALA A 46 13.95 4.34 13.60
C ALA A 46 14.04 4.87 15.04
N THR A 47 13.61 6.11 15.33
CA THR A 47 13.56 6.68 16.69
C THR A 47 12.28 6.33 17.46
N LEU A 48 11.26 5.81 16.77
CA LEU A 48 9.91 5.69 17.31
C LEU A 48 9.81 4.58 18.39
N PRO A 49 9.09 4.82 19.50
CA PRO A 49 8.95 3.85 20.59
C PRO A 49 8.40 2.50 20.14
N GLY A 50 8.92 1.40 20.70
CA GLY A 50 8.49 0.04 20.40
C GLY A 50 8.87 -0.49 19.01
N ILE A 51 9.64 0.23 18.19
CA ILE A 51 10.09 -0.27 16.88
C ILE A 51 10.96 -1.53 17.02
N ILE A 52 10.71 -2.52 16.17
CA ILE A 52 11.32 -3.85 16.21
C ILE A 52 12.37 -3.99 15.10
N ASN A 53 13.56 -4.50 15.45
CA ASN A 53 14.67 -4.91 14.57
C ASN A 53 15.28 -3.80 13.68
N TYR A 54 14.51 -3.27 12.72
CA TYR A 54 14.95 -2.29 11.73
C TYR A 54 13.81 -1.36 11.31
N ALA A 55 14.12 -0.11 11.01
CA ALA A 55 13.30 0.66 10.07
C ALA A 55 13.74 0.33 8.64
N MET A 56 12.81 0.11 7.71
CA MET A 56 13.14 -0.40 6.38
C MET A 56 12.57 0.48 5.27
N VAL A 57 13.25 0.50 4.12
CA VAL A 57 12.71 1.06 2.86
C VAL A 57 12.92 0.10 1.70
N MET A 58 11.92 0.08 0.82
CA MET A 58 11.88 -0.70 -0.41
C MET A 58 12.60 0.02 -1.57
N PRO A 59 12.90 -0.67 -2.69
CA PRO A 59 13.69 -0.10 -3.79
C PRO A 59 13.08 1.11 -4.51
N ASP A 60 11.78 1.32 -4.37
CA ASP A 60 11.00 2.44 -4.93
C ASP A 60 10.79 3.59 -3.94
N ALA A 61 11.45 3.54 -2.78
CA ALA A 61 11.25 4.50 -1.73
C ALA A 61 11.64 5.93 -2.15
N HIS A 62 10.84 6.87 -1.67
CA HIS A 62 11.02 8.30 -1.88
C HIS A 62 10.35 9.06 -0.74
N GLU A 63 10.56 10.38 -0.72
CA GLU A 63 10.05 11.22 0.35
C GLU A 63 8.52 11.14 0.50
N GLY A 64 8.06 10.89 1.73
CA GLY A 64 6.64 10.85 2.11
C GLY A 64 6.25 11.86 3.20
N TYR A 65 5.20 11.56 3.96
CA TYR A 65 4.72 12.40 5.06
C TYR A 65 5.13 11.80 6.42
N GLY A 66 6.31 12.20 6.91
CA GLY A 66 6.89 11.68 8.15
C GLY A 66 7.62 10.36 7.95
N PHE A 67 6.93 9.34 7.44
CA PHE A 67 7.54 8.11 6.92
C PHE A 67 7.86 8.29 5.43
N PRO A 68 8.91 7.64 4.91
CA PRO A 68 9.12 7.55 3.46
C PRO A 68 8.05 6.66 2.83
N ILE A 69 7.63 6.98 1.61
CA ILE A 69 6.85 6.04 0.78
C ILE A 69 7.77 4.83 0.48
N GLY A 70 7.21 3.63 0.46
CA GLY A 70 7.98 2.39 0.42
C GLY A 70 8.65 2.04 1.77
N GLY A 71 8.32 2.74 2.85
CA GLY A 71 8.78 2.44 4.20
C GLY A 71 8.04 1.29 4.85
N VAL A 72 8.74 0.48 5.66
CA VAL A 72 8.17 -0.56 6.50
C VAL A 72 8.75 -0.46 7.91
N ALA A 73 7.88 -0.50 8.93
CA ALA A 73 8.27 -0.58 10.33
C ALA A 73 7.25 -1.38 11.12
N ALA A 74 7.74 -2.26 12.00
CA ALA A 74 6.91 -3.02 12.93
C ALA A 74 7.09 -2.46 14.35
N PHE A 75 5.99 -2.36 15.09
CA PHE A 75 5.95 -1.81 16.44
C PHE A 75 5.31 -2.82 17.40
N ASP A 76 5.93 -3.02 18.55
CA ASP A 76 5.46 -3.95 19.57
C ASP A 76 4.38 -3.29 20.46
N PRO A 77 3.10 -3.74 20.40
CA PRO A 77 2.03 -3.13 21.18
C PRO A 77 2.24 -3.26 22.70
N ASP A 78 2.93 -4.31 23.16
CA ASP A 78 3.16 -4.56 24.59
C ASP A 78 4.38 -3.80 25.13
N ASN A 79 5.26 -3.30 24.24
CA ASN A 79 6.46 -2.56 24.60
C ASN A 79 6.42 -1.09 24.15
N GLY A 80 5.25 -0.47 24.30
CA GLY A 80 5.06 0.97 24.04
C GLY A 80 5.12 1.32 22.55
N GLY A 81 4.82 0.36 21.68
CA GLY A 81 4.67 0.56 20.25
C GLY A 81 3.61 1.59 19.91
N VAL A 82 3.85 2.30 18.82
CA VAL A 82 3.00 3.39 18.36
C VAL A 82 2.30 3.04 17.05
N VAL A 83 1.13 3.64 16.85
CA VAL A 83 0.50 3.73 15.53
C VAL A 83 0.70 5.15 14.99
N SER A 84 1.21 5.27 13.77
CA SER A 84 1.40 6.56 13.11
C SER A 84 0.60 6.58 11.80
N PRO A 85 -0.42 7.45 11.65
CA PRO A 85 -1.15 7.59 10.38
C PRO A 85 -0.23 7.93 9.21
N GLY A 86 0.85 8.68 9.44
CA GLY A 86 1.86 8.99 8.42
C GLY A 86 2.65 7.77 7.95
N GLY A 87 2.71 6.70 8.74
CA GLY A 87 3.30 5.41 8.35
C GLY A 87 2.36 4.50 7.57
N VAL A 88 1.06 4.81 7.54
CA VAL A 88 0.07 4.12 6.69
C VAL A 88 -0.14 4.89 5.37
N GLY A 89 -0.25 6.21 5.45
CA GLY A 89 -0.50 7.09 4.32
C GLY A 89 -1.92 7.66 4.30
N TYR A 90 -2.12 8.68 3.47
CA TYR A 90 -3.41 9.38 3.36
C TYR A 90 -4.49 8.53 2.67
N ASP A 91 -4.12 7.81 1.62
CA ASP A 91 -5.01 6.93 0.86
C ASP A 91 -4.96 5.52 1.46
N ILE A 92 -5.71 5.34 2.57
CA ILE A 92 -5.73 4.10 3.34
C ILE A 92 -6.21 2.97 2.45
N ASN A 93 -5.44 1.87 2.41
CA ASN A 93 -5.70 0.70 1.58
C ASN A 93 -5.69 1.00 0.06
N CYS A 94 -4.94 2.02 -0.39
CA CYS A 94 -4.54 2.10 -1.79
C CYS A 94 -3.86 0.78 -2.16
N GLY A 95 -4.38 0.12 -3.18
CA GLY A 95 -4.04 -1.27 -3.45
C GLY A 95 -4.35 -1.68 -4.88
N VAL A 96 -4.02 -2.92 -5.19
CA VAL A 96 -4.12 -3.47 -6.54
C VAL A 96 -4.97 -4.74 -6.49
N ARG A 97 -5.94 -4.84 -7.39
CA ARG A 97 -6.67 -6.07 -7.68
C ARG A 97 -6.36 -6.53 -9.10
N LEU A 98 -5.97 -7.79 -9.23
CA LEU A 98 -5.74 -8.44 -10.53
C LEU A 98 -6.91 -9.39 -10.84
N ILE A 99 -7.54 -9.22 -12.01
CA ILE A 99 -8.60 -10.11 -12.50
C ILE A 99 -8.07 -10.85 -13.72
N LYS A 100 -8.08 -12.18 -13.66
CA LYS A 100 -7.65 -13.05 -14.76
C LYS A 100 -8.84 -13.37 -15.68
N THR A 101 -8.55 -13.47 -16.98
CA THR A 101 -9.46 -14.06 -17.97
C THR A 101 -8.82 -15.28 -18.64
N CYS A 102 -9.58 -16.01 -19.44
CA CYS A 102 -9.05 -17.10 -20.28
C CYS A 102 -8.66 -16.63 -21.69
N LEU A 103 -8.71 -15.31 -21.95
CA LEU A 103 -8.41 -14.75 -23.26
C LEU A 103 -6.89 -14.65 -23.49
N SER A 104 -6.46 -14.92 -24.72
CA SER A 104 -5.08 -14.68 -25.16
C SER A 104 -4.88 -13.23 -25.59
N ILE A 105 -3.61 -12.84 -25.76
CA ILE A 105 -3.28 -11.49 -26.25
C ILE A 105 -3.78 -11.29 -27.68
N GLU A 106 -3.75 -12.31 -28.52
CA GLU A 106 -4.22 -12.28 -29.91
C GLU A 106 -5.72 -11.98 -29.99
N GLU A 107 -6.52 -12.56 -29.09
CA GLU A 107 -7.97 -12.34 -29.04
C GLU A 107 -8.35 -10.93 -28.57
N VAL A 108 -7.53 -10.34 -27.70
CA VAL A 108 -7.79 -9.03 -27.10
C VAL A 108 -7.22 -7.88 -27.93
N LYS A 109 -6.05 -8.07 -28.56
CA LYS A 109 -5.25 -6.99 -29.16
C LYS A 109 -6.03 -6.16 -30.19
N ALA A 110 -6.82 -6.81 -31.04
CA ALA A 110 -7.62 -6.11 -32.05
C ALA A 110 -8.79 -5.31 -31.43
N LYS A 111 -9.27 -5.72 -30.24
CA LYS A 111 -10.43 -5.12 -29.54
C LYS A 111 -10.03 -4.14 -28.44
N THR A 112 -8.74 -3.96 -28.17
CA THR A 112 -8.22 -3.07 -27.11
C THR A 112 -8.88 -1.68 -27.13
N PRO A 113 -9.02 -0.97 -28.27
CA PRO A 113 -9.65 0.35 -28.27
C PRO A 113 -11.11 0.34 -27.77
N GLU A 114 -11.88 -0.65 -28.19
CA GLU A 114 -13.29 -0.81 -27.79
C GLU A 114 -13.41 -1.19 -26.31
N LEU A 115 -12.56 -2.11 -25.85
CA LEU A 115 -12.52 -2.55 -24.46
C LEU A 115 -12.14 -1.40 -23.52
N VAL A 116 -11.10 -0.63 -23.85
CA VAL A 116 -10.68 0.54 -23.05
C VAL A 116 -11.80 1.58 -22.98
N LYS A 117 -12.48 1.86 -24.11
CA LYS A 117 -13.61 2.79 -24.13
C LYS A 117 -14.79 2.28 -23.29
N ALA A 118 -15.07 0.98 -23.35
CA ALA A 118 -16.12 0.36 -22.55
C ALA A 118 -15.79 0.41 -21.06
N LEU A 119 -14.56 0.12 -20.67
CA LEU A 119 -14.06 0.21 -19.28
C LEU A 119 -14.17 1.64 -18.76
N PHE A 120 -13.67 2.62 -19.50
CA PHE A 120 -13.72 4.03 -19.09
C PHE A 120 -15.15 4.55 -18.91
N ARG A 121 -16.09 4.12 -19.77
CA ARG A 121 -17.52 4.46 -19.63
C ARG A 121 -18.19 3.76 -18.43
N ASN A 122 -17.69 2.59 -18.04
CA ASN A 122 -18.31 1.76 -17.02
C ASN A 122 -17.71 1.93 -15.62
N VAL A 123 -16.46 2.38 -15.53
CA VAL A 123 -15.73 2.64 -14.29
C VAL A 123 -15.50 4.15 -14.18
N PRO A 124 -16.32 4.89 -13.42
CA PRO A 124 -16.15 6.33 -13.27
C PRO A 124 -14.79 6.68 -12.68
N SER A 125 -14.07 7.59 -13.32
CA SER A 125 -12.76 8.09 -12.88
C SER A 125 -12.68 9.62 -12.96
N GLY A 126 -11.76 10.23 -12.22
CA GLY A 126 -11.53 11.68 -12.21
C GLY A 126 -12.16 12.42 -11.03
N VAL A 127 -11.60 13.59 -10.70
CA VAL A 127 -12.05 14.41 -9.56
C VAL A 127 -13.48 14.90 -9.79
N GLY A 128 -14.36 14.66 -8.82
CA GLY A 128 -15.77 15.05 -8.88
C GLY A 128 -16.70 14.07 -9.61
N SER A 129 -16.17 13.01 -10.22
CA SER A 129 -16.96 11.92 -10.78
C SER A 129 -17.70 11.16 -9.68
N LYS A 130 -18.95 10.77 -9.95
CA LYS A 130 -19.78 10.01 -9.00
C LYS A 130 -19.98 8.58 -9.48
N GLY A 131 -20.05 7.64 -8.53
CA GLY A 131 -20.44 6.26 -8.79
C GLY A 131 -21.85 6.16 -9.37
N LYS A 132 -22.08 5.13 -10.20
CA LYS A 132 -23.43 4.79 -10.68
C LYS A 132 -24.32 4.27 -9.54
N LEU A 133 -23.70 3.57 -8.58
CA LEU A 133 -24.35 3.09 -7.36
C LEU A 133 -24.58 4.25 -6.39
N ARG A 134 -25.80 4.37 -5.88
CA ARG A 134 -26.18 5.33 -4.84
C ARG A 134 -26.43 4.54 -3.56
N LEU A 135 -25.58 4.79 -2.56
CA LEU A 135 -25.73 4.22 -1.23
C LEU A 135 -26.29 5.29 -0.30
N THR A 136 -27.20 4.88 0.57
CA THR A 136 -27.59 5.63 1.76
C THR A 136 -26.42 5.65 2.76
N PRO A 137 -26.44 6.56 3.76
CA PRO A 137 -25.42 6.59 4.80
C PRO A 137 -25.24 5.25 5.53
N ASP A 138 -26.33 4.52 5.79
CA ASP A 138 -26.28 3.21 6.46
C ASP A 138 -25.69 2.13 5.57
N GLU A 139 -26.05 2.09 4.29
CA GLU A 139 -25.44 1.14 3.34
C GLU A 139 -23.95 1.43 3.12
N LEU A 140 -23.55 2.71 3.11
CA LEU A 140 -22.14 3.09 3.06
C LEU A 140 -21.41 2.62 4.32
N LYS A 141 -21.99 2.81 5.50
CA LYS A 141 -21.43 2.32 6.76
C LYS A 141 -21.20 0.81 6.69
N ARG A 142 -22.21 0.06 6.24
CA ARG A 142 -22.09 -1.40 6.05
C ARG A 142 -21.02 -1.77 5.04
N ALA A 143 -20.93 -1.07 3.91
CA ALA A 143 -19.89 -1.30 2.92
C ALA A 143 -18.47 -1.11 3.50
N VAL A 144 -18.29 -0.13 4.39
CA VAL A 144 -17.00 0.13 5.06
C VAL A 144 -16.69 -0.94 6.12
N THR A 145 -17.66 -1.37 6.93
CA THR A 145 -17.42 -2.30 8.06
C THR A 145 -17.47 -3.79 7.67
N GLU A 146 -18.27 -4.13 6.66
CA GLU A 146 -18.41 -5.51 6.14
C GLU A 146 -17.56 -5.77 4.88
N GLY A 147 -17.01 -4.73 4.27
CA GLY A 147 -16.05 -4.82 3.16
C GLY A 147 -16.59 -5.52 1.91
N ALA A 148 -15.74 -6.33 1.26
CA ALA A 148 -16.08 -7.02 0.00
C ALA A 148 -17.32 -7.91 0.13
N GLY A 149 -17.54 -8.53 1.30
CA GLY A 149 -18.70 -9.40 1.54
C GLY A 149 -20.04 -8.66 1.42
N TYR A 150 -20.09 -7.37 1.72
CA TYR A 150 -21.31 -6.58 1.57
C TYR A 150 -21.66 -6.33 0.11
N VAL A 151 -20.68 -5.91 -0.70
CA VAL A 151 -20.92 -5.62 -2.12
C VAL A 151 -21.24 -6.89 -2.91
N ILE A 152 -20.68 -8.05 -2.53
CA ILE A 152 -21.05 -9.36 -3.11
C ILE A 152 -22.53 -9.67 -2.82
N LYS A 153 -23.01 -9.47 -1.59
CA LYS A 153 -24.44 -9.65 -1.25
C LYS A 153 -25.37 -8.71 -2.03
N MET A 154 -24.86 -7.57 -2.48
CA MET A 154 -25.59 -6.64 -3.36
C MET A 154 -25.57 -7.08 -4.85
N GLY A 155 -24.88 -8.17 -5.19
CA GLY A 155 -24.75 -8.68 -6.55
C GLY A 155 -23.51 -8.20 -7.31
N TYR A 156 -22.54 -7.58 -6.63
CA TYR A 156 -21.28 -7.14 -7.24
C TYR A 156 -20.14 -8.11 -6.96
N GLY A 157 -20.01 -9.11 -7.83
CA GLY A 157 -18.97 -10.15 -7.75
C GLY A 157 -19.55 -11.53 -7.51
N TRP A 158 -18.67 -12.46 -7.17
CA TRP A 158 -19.02 -13.84 -6.81
C TRP A 158 -18.63 -14.15 -5.37
N ASP A 159 -19.23 -15.17 -4.76
CA ASP A 159 -18.97 -15.54 -3.37
C ASP A 159 -17.50 -15.87 -3.12
N GLU A 160 -16.80 -16.42 -4.12
CA GLU A 160 -15.39 -16.80 -4.06
C GLU A 160 -14.43 -15.60 -4.26
N ASP A 161 -14.93 -14.40 -4.58
CA ASP A 161 -14.07 -13.22 -4.77
C ASP A 161 -13.43 -12.78 -3.46
N LYS A 162 -14.13 -12.95 -2.33
CA LYS A 162 -13.60 -12.62 -1.00
C LYS A 162 -12.37 -13.46 -0.67
N ASP A 163 -12.35 -14.73 -1.08
CA ASP A 163 -11.25 -15.65 -0.79
C ASP A 163 -9.97 -15.32 -1.59
N ARG A 164 -10.08 -14.39 -2.55
CA ARG A 164 -8.96 -13.88 -3.36
C ARG A 164 -8.57 -12.44 -2.99
N CYS A 165 -9.07 -11.96 -1.86
CA CYS A 165 -8.69 -10.67 -1.30
C CYS A 165 -7.83 -10.91 -0.05
N GLU A 166 -6.81 -10.07 0.14
CA GLU A 166 -6.17 -9.92 1.44
C GLU A 166 -7.22 -9.61 2.51
N GLU A 167 -7.07 -10.23 3.68
CA GLU A 167 -8.04 -10.15 4.80
C GLU A 167 -9.48 -10.51 4.40
N TYR A 168 -9.67 -11.37 3.39
CA TYR A 168 -10.97 -11.71 2.82
C TYR A 168 -11.78 -10.47 2.37
N GLY A 169 -11.10 -9.35 2.11
CA GLY A 169 -11.68 -8.06 1.81
C GLY A 169 -12.39 -7.38 2.98
N ARG A 170 -12.06 -7.74 4.24
CA ARG A 170 -12.59 -7.13 5.45
C ARG A 170 -11.62 -7.27 6.63
N LEU A 171 -11.12 -6.13 7.14
CA LEU A 171 -10.42 -6.09 8.41
C LEU A 171 -11.40 -6.27 9.58
N GLU A 172 -11.08 -7.17 10.50
CA GLU A 172 -11.86 -7.35 11.72
C GLU A 172 -11.72 -6.12 12.64
N GLY A 173 -12.82 -5.71 13.29
CA GLY A 173 -12.84 -4.55 14.20
C GLY A 173 -13.09 -3.19 13.54
N ALA A 174 -13.34 -3.15 12.23
CA ALA A 174 -13.74 -1.94 11.48
C ALA A 174 -15.15 -1.41 11.83
#